data_AF-A0A2H0QMR3-F1
#
_entry.id   AF-A0A2H0QMR3-F1
#
_cell.length_a   1.000
_cell.length_b   1.000
_cell.length_c   1.000
_cell.angle_alpha   90.00
_cell.angle_beta   90.00
_cell.angle_gamma   90.00
#
_symmetry.space_group_name_H-M   'P 1'
#
loop_
_entity.id
_entity.type
_entity.pdbx_description
1 polymer ?
#
loop_
_entity_poly.entity_id
_entity_poly.type
_entity_poly.pdbx_seq_one_letter_code
_entity_poly.pdbx_strand_id
1 'polypeptide(L)'
;MNLESLRQECTSVPNYFNFCKIIRSLEKAKILEGYRHPFNRKKYVYLSPFGEGQLSLTENPSSVSKETLIHDIKVSEIGKSFVDQGWMNNVQLEHELHNKRNFRVTYKIIPDALLEGAKNGVSYKVALEVELSRKSNQRIVEKARQYVASTFYNYVLYIFSKRNYMEKYIEIIRSSVSSEEFNRFLFFIDETMSANPTDLIEMEGFFKGKTVKLSEVFEPVK
;
A
#
# COMPACT_ATOMS: atom_id res chain seq x y z
N MET A 1 -4.05 -6.12 -8.89
CA MET A 1 -4.86 -5.11 -9.59
C MET A 1 -6.18 -5.69 -10.09
N ASN A 2 -7.23 -4.87 -10.28
CA ASN A 2 -8.46 -5.32 -10.95
C ASN A 2 -8.26 -5.41 -12.48
N LEU A 3 -9.17 -6.11 -13.18
CA LEU A 3 -9.03 -6.35 -14.64
C LEU A 3 -8.91 -5.07 -15.47
N GLU A 4 -9.73 -4.05 -15.19
CA GLU A 4 -9.72 -2.83 -16.00
C GLU A 4 -8.43 -2.07 -15.77
N SER A 5 -7.98 -1.94 -14.52
CA SER A 5 -6.69 -1.32 -14.21
C SER A 5 -5.53 -2.05 -14.87
N LEU A 6 -5.49 -3.38 -14.82
CA LEU A 6 -4.43 -4.17 -15.46
C LEU A 6 -4.44 -4.03 -16.99
N ARG A 7 -5.61 -3.91 -17.60
CA ARG A 7 -5.75 -3.70 -19.05
C ARG A 7 -5.12 -2.38 -19.49
N GLN A 8 -5.28 -1.33 -18.68
CA GLN A 8 -4.73 0.00 -18.96
C GLN A 8 -3.19 0.03 -18.87
N GLU A 9 -2.59 -0.86 -18.09
CA GLU A 9 -1.12 -1.02 -18.01
C GLU A 9 -0.51 -1.75 -19.23
N CYS A 10 -1.34 -2.34 -20.11
CA CYS A 10 -0.84 -3.07 -21.27
C CYS A 10 -0.38 -2.11 -22.37
N THR A 11 0.77 -2.40 -23.01
CA THR A 11 1.40 -1.54 -24.03
C THR A 11 0.50 -1.12 -25.19
N SER A 12 -0.46 -1.97 -25.59
CA SER A 12 -1.40 -1.69 -26.68
C SER A 12 -2.86 -1.57 -26.23
N VAL A 13 -3.10 -1.36 -24.93
CA VAL A 13 -4.41 -1.24 -24.25
C VAL A 13 -5.52 -2.00 -24.99
N PRO A 14 -5.51 -3.35 -24.94
CA PRO A 14 -6.41 -4.16 -25.76
C PRO A 14 -7.88 -3.87 -25.42
N ASN A 15 -8.78 -4.08 -26.38
CA ASN A 15 -10.22 -4.03 -26.10
C ASN A 15 -10.59 -4.92 -24.91
N TYR A 16 -11.43 -4.44 -24.00
CA TYR A 16 -11.78 -5.12 -22.75
C TYR A 16 -12.27 -6.56 -22.95
N PHE A 17 -13.08 -6.81 -23.99
CA PHE A 17 -13.57 -8.15 -24.29
C PHE A 17 -12.42 -9.11 -24.68
N ASN A 18 -11.49 -8.65 -25.51
CA ASN A 18 -10.32 -9.43 -25.91
C ASN A 18 -9.36 -9.64 -24.74
N PHE A 19 -9.15 -8.62 -23.93
CA PHE A 19 -8.38 -8.72 -22.68
C PHE A 19 -8.96 -9.80 -21.75
N CYS A 20 -10.27 -9.79 -21.53
CA CYS A 20 -10.95 -10.80 -20.71
C CYS A 20 -10.79 -12.22 -21.28
N LYS A 21 -10.79 -12.40 -22.60
CA LYS A 21 -10.52 -13.70 -23.23
C LYS A 21 -9.11 -14.20 -22.92
N ILE A 22 -8.12 -13.32 -23.03
CA ILE A 22 -6.72 -13.63 -22.70
C ILE A 22 -6.61 -14.05 -21.23
N ILE A 23 -7.15 -13.25 -20.32
CA ILE A 23 -7.14 -13.55 -18.88
C ILE A 23 -7.79 -14.90 -18.59
N ARG A 24 -8.96 -15.21 -19.16
CA ARG A 24 -9.61 -16.52 -18.99
C ARG A 24 -8.77 -17.68 -19.52
N SER A 25 -8.05 -17.46 -20.62
CA SER A 25 -7.14 -18.46 -21.18
C SER A 25 -5.98 -18.75 -20.22
N LEU A 26 -5.40 -17.70 -19.63
CA LEU A 26 -4.33 -17.82 -18.63
C LEU A 26 -4.80 -18.48 -17.34
N GLU A 27 -6.02 -18.19 -16.89
CA GLU A 27 -6.64 -18.87 -15.74
C GLU A 27 -6.90 -20.35 -16.04
N LYS A 28 -7.40 -20.69 -17.24
CA LYS A 28 -7.61 -22.08 -17.67
C LYS A 28 -6.29 -22.86 -17.74
N ALA A 29 -5.22 -22.19 -18.15
CA ALA A 29 -3.85 -22.73 -18.14
C ALA A 29 -3.24 -22.80 -16.72
N LYS A 30 -3.98 -22.39 -15.68
CA LYS A 30 -3.53 -22.30 -14.29
C LYS A 30 -2.33 -21.39 -14.09
N ILE A 31 -2.06 -20.45 -15.00
CA ILE A 31 -0.99 -19.45 -14.87
C ILE A 31 -1.44 -18.32 -13.95
N LEU A 32 -2.71 -17.92 -14.05
CA LEU A 32 -3.33 -16.91 -13.19
C LEU A 32 -4.38 -17.54 -12.28
N GLU A 33 -4.55 -16.95 -11.11
CA GLU A 33 -5.71 -17.15 -10.26
C GLU A 33 -6.55 -15.87 -10.19
N GLY A 34 -7.86 -16.05 -10.03
CA GLY A 34 -8.82 -14.97 -9.97
C GLY A 34 -9.45 -14.87 -8.59
N TYR A 35 -9.55 -13.65 -8.07
CA TYR A 35 -10.32 -13.33 -6.87
C TYR A 35 -11.43 -12.36 -7.21
N ARG A 36 -12.67 -12.70 -6.84
CA ARG A 36 -13.80 -11.78 -6.98
C ARG A 36 -14.14 -11.22 -5.60
N HIS A 37 -13.98 -9.92 -5.47
CA HIS A 37 -14.20 -9.26 -4.20
C HIS A 37 -15.70 -9.27 -3.86
N PRO A 38 -16.10 -9.70 -2.65
CA PRO A 38 -17.51 -9.96 -2.33
C PRO A 38 -18.35 -8.68 -2.31
N PHE A 39 -17.77 -7.56 -1.89
CA PHE A 39 -18.50 -6.29 -1.73
C PHE A 39 -18.63 -5.50 -3.04
N ASN A 40 -17.52 -5.20 -3.74
CA ASN A 40 -17.55 -4.40 -4.97
C ASN A 40 -17.72 -5.21 -6.28
N ARG A 41 -17.75 -6.55 -6.19
CA ARG A 41 -17.87 -7.51 -7.32
C ARG A 41 -16.79 -7.44 -8.39
N LYS A 42 -15.75 -6.61 -8.22
CA LYS A 42 -14.60 -6.51 -9.12
C LYS A 42 -13.79 -7.79 -9.07
N LYS A 43 -13.21 -8.15 -10.21
CA LYS A 43 -12.31 -9.29 -10.35
C LYS A 43 -10.86 -8.79 -10.36
N TYR A 44 -10.07 -9.41 -9.51
CA TYR A 44 -8.64 -9.23 -9.37
C TYR A 44 -7.96 -10.51 -9.86
N VAL A 45 -6.78 -10.37 -10.42
CA VAL A 45 -5.97 -11.49 -10.89
C VAL A 45 -4.55 -11.37 -10.33
N TYR A 46 -3.95 -12.52 -10.06
CA TYR A 46 -2.58 -12.66 -9.58
C TYR A 46 -1.96 -13.94 -10.16
N LEU A 47 -0.63 -14.04 -10.13
CA LEU A 47 0.06 -15.25 -10.59
C LEU A 47 -0.23 -16.41 -9.63
N SER A 48 -0.50 -17.59 -10.19
CA SER A 48 -0.54 -18.81 -9.39
C SER A 48 0.90 -19.27 -9.09
N PRO A 49 1.11 -20.17 -8.11
CA PRO A 49 2.43 -20.78 -7.89
C PRO A 49 3.01 -21.45 -9.15
N PHE A 50 2.16 -22.03 -10.00
CA PHE A 50 2.58 -22.57 -11.29
C PHE A 50 3.01 -21.46 -12.25
N GLY A 51 2.20 -20.40 -12.37
CA GLY A 51 2.50 -19.26 -13.24
C GLY A 51 3.78 -18.54 -12.87
N GLU A 52 4.04 -18.35 -11.56
CA GLU A 52 5.31 -17.82 -11.06
C GLU A 52 6.49 -18.70 -11.48
N GLY A 53 6.35 -20.02 -11.31
CA GLY A 53 7.37 -20.98 -11.72
C GLY A 53 7.65 -20.98 -13.22
N GLN A 54 6.67 -20.62 -14.06
CA GLN A 54 6.86 -20.52 -15.52
C GLN A 54 7.58 -19.23 -15.95
N LEU A 55 7.52 -18.16 -15.15
CA LEU A 55 8.10 -16.86 -15.50
C LEU A 55 9.59 -16.73 -15.10
N SER A 56 10.22 -17.81 -14.66
CA SER A 56 11.65 -17.85 -14.26
C SER A 56 12.02 -16.85 -13.16
N LEU A 57 11.08 -16.49 -12.29
CA LEU A 57 11.32 -15.66 -11.10
C LEU A 57 11.80 -16.54 -9.94
N THR A 58 12.93 -17.25 -10.11
CA THR A 58 13.56 -18.02 -9.01
C THR A 58 14.02 -17.14 -7.85
N GLU A 59 14.00 -15.83 -8.02
CA GLU A 59 14.40 -14.89 -6.97
C GLU A 59 13.21 -14.31 -6.18
N ASN A 60 11.94 -14.47 -6.59
CA ASN A 60 10.81 -13.82 -5.92
C ASN A 60 9.44 -14.46 -6.22
N PRO A 61 9.00 -15.46 -5.46
CA PRO A 61 7.60 -15.87 -5.47
C PRO A 61 6.73 -14.76 -4.85
N SER A 62 5.64 -14.37 -5.50
CA SER A 62 4.64 -13.50 -4.88
C SER A 62 3.85 -14.36 -3.90
N SER A 63 4.18 -14.28 -2.62
CA SER A 63 3.52 -15.06 -1.57
C SER A 63 2.12 -14.52 -1.29
N VAL A 64 1.21 -14.64 -2.25
CA VAL A 64 -0.17 -14.18 -2.13
C VAL A 64 -0.95 -15.18 -1.26
N SER A 65 -1.15 -14.85 0.01
CA SER A 65 -2.04 -15.60 0.90
C SER A 65 -3.48 -15.15 0.71
N LYS A 66 -4.43 -16.08 0.70
CA LYS A 66 -5.87 -15.75 0.67
C LYS A 66 -6.30 -14.90 1.87
N GLU A 67 -5.58 -15.01 2.99
CA GLU A 67 -5.85 -14.26 4.22
C GLU A 67 -5.37 -12.81 4.14
N THR A 68 -4.29 -12.53 3.39
CA THR A 68 -3.72 -11.18 3.21
C THR A 68 -4.19 -10.51 1.92
N LEU A 69 -4.77 -11.27 0.99
CA LEU A 69 -5.12 -10.82 -0.35
C LEU A 69 -5.91 -9.51 -0.39
N ILE A 70 -6.88 -9.31 0.51
CA ILE A 70 -7.66 -8.06 0.56
C ILE A 70 -6.76 -6.88 0.96
N HIS A 71 -5.87 -7.09 1.93
CA HIS A 71 -4.90 -6.10 2.36
C HIS A 71 -3.92 -5.79 1.22
N ASP A 72 -3.32 -6.80 0.59
CA ASP A 72 -2.39 -6.63 -0.53
C ASP A 72 -3.03 -5.89 -1.72
N ILE A 73 -4.29 -6.22 -2.04
CA ILE A 73 -5.07 -5.50 -3.05
C ILE A 73 -5.24 -4.03 -2.66
N LYS A 74 -5.57 -3.74 -1.40
CA LYS A 74 -5.81 -2.37 -0.93
C LYS A 74 -4.55 -1.53 -0.93
N VAL A 75 -3.43 -2.09 -0.47
CA VAL A 75 -2.13 -1.44 -0.54
C VAL A 75 -1.77 -1.12 -1.99
N SER A 76 -1.99 -2.06 -2.91
CA SER A 76 -1.75 -1.85 -4.35
C SER A 76 -2.66 -0.77 -4.95
N GLU A 77 -3.96 -0.75 -4.60
CA GLU A 77 -4.91 0.26 -5.06
C GLU A 77 -4.53 1.65 -4.54
N ILE A 78 -4.22 1.77 -3.25
CA ILE A 78 -3.79 3.04 -2.63
C ILE A 78 -2.50 3.52 -3.28
N GLY A 79 -1.49 2.66 -3.37
CA GLY A 79 -0.19 2.99 -3.97
C GLY A 79 -0.35 3.48 -5.41
N LYS A 80 -1.16 2.80 -6.23
CA LYS A 80 -1.47 3.26 -7.57
C LYS A 80 -2.16 4.63 -7.56
N SER A 81 -3.15 4.84 -6.69
CA SER A 81 -3.82 6.15 -6.59
C SER A 81 -2.84 7.29 -6.26
N PHE A 82 -1.82 7.06 -5.42
CA PHE A 82 -0.79 8.08 -5.17
C PHE A 82 0.00 8.47 -6.42
N VAL A 83 0.28 7.51 -7.30
CA VAL A 83 0.96 7.75 -8.59
C VAL A 83 0.02 8.44 -9.57
N ASP A 84 -1.24 7.99 -9.66
CA ASP A 84 -2.25 8.56 -10.57
C ASP A 84 -2.54 10.03 -10.22
N GLN A 85 -2.46 10.43 -8.94
CA GLN A 85 -2.57 11.83 -8.51
C GLN A 85 -1.28 12.64 -8.75
N GLY A 86 -0.21 12.01 -9.22
CA GLY A 86 1.10 12.62 -9.40
C GLY A 86 1.80 12.97 -8.09
N TRP A 87 1.35 12.46 -6.94
CA TRP A 87 1.95 12.77 -5.63
C TRP A 87 3.23 12.00 -5.35
N MET A 88 3.38 10.84 -5.99
CA MET A 88 4.52 9.94 -5.85
C MET A 88 5.06 9.56 -7.23
N ASN A 89 6.38 9.48 -7.34
CA ASN A 89 7.07 9.07 -8.57
C ASN A 89 7.16 7.54 -8.69
N ASN A 90 7.25 6.85 -7.54
CA ASN A 90 7.48 5.42 -7.49
C ASN A 90 6.80 4.80 -6.26
N VAL A 91 6.36 3.55 -6.41
CA VAL A 91 5.75 2.74 -5.35
C VAL A 91 6.34 1.34 -5.40
N GLN A 92 6.82 0.85 -4.25
CA GLN A 92 7.32 -0.51 -4.09
C GLN A 92 6.52 -1.23 -3.01
N LEU A 93 5.90 -2.35 -3.32
CA LEU A 93 5.10 -3.14 -2.38
C LEU A 93 5.98 -4.01 -1.48
N GLU A 94 5.44 -4.47 -0.35
CA GLU A 94 6.18 -5.28 0.65
C GLU A 94 6.99 -6.41 0.01
N HIS A 95 6.37 -7.20 -0.88
CA HIS A 95 7.01 -8.34 -1.54
C HIS A 95 8.18 -7.95 -2.46
N GLU A 96 8.17 -6.73 -3.02
CA GLU A 96 9.28 -6.20 -3.82
C GLU A 96 10.44 -5.74 -2.93
N LEU A 97 10.14 -5.28 -1.70
CA LEU A 97 11.12 -4.83 -0.72
C LEU A 97 11.89 -5.98 -0.06
N HIS A 98 11.24 -7.14 0.15
CA HIS A 98 11.84 -8.31 0.78
C HIS A 98 13.06 -8.88 0.04
N ASN A 99 13.17 -8.65 -1.27
CA ASN A 99 14.22 -9.29 -2.08
C ASN A 99 15.56 -8.55 -2.16
N LYS A 100 15.67 -7.38 -1.56
CA LYS A 100 16.99 -6.79 -1.35
C LYS A 100 17.57 -7.54 -0.14
N ARG A 101 18.35 -8.62 -0.32
CA ARG A 101 18.89 -9.55 0.71
C ARG A 101 19.44 -8.92 2.02
N ASN A 102 19.62 -7.59 2.08
CA ASN A 102 20.03 -6.82 3.26
C ASN A 102 18.96 -5.87 3.84
N PHE A 103 17.74 -5.79 3.29
CA PHE A 103 16.80 -4.69 3.62
C PHE A 103 16.28 -4.76 5.06
N ARG A 104 15.89 -5.94 5.56
CA ARG A 104 15.51 -6.10 6.99
C ARG A 104 16.69 -5.86 7.93
N VAL A 105 17.89 -6.25 7.50
CA VAL A 105 19.12 -6.09 8.29
C VAL A 105 19.52 -4.61 8.38
N THR A 106 19.38 -3.86 7.28
CA THR A 106 19.76 -2.44 7.20
C THR A 106 18.68 -1.51 7.75
N TYR A 107 17.39 -1.79 7.52
CA TYR A 107 16.31 -0.83 7.79
C TYR A 107 15.35 -1.24 8.91
N LYS A 108 15.54 -2.43 9.52
CA LYS A 108 14.79 -3.00 10.67
C LYS A 108 13.29 -3.24 10.48
N ILE A 109 12.63 -2.50 9.60
CA ILE A 109 11.19 -2.54 9.34
C ILE A 109 10.90 -2.43 7.84
N ILE A 110 9.95 -3.25 7.39
CA ILE A 110 9.40 -3.23 6.03
C ILE A 110 7.95 -2.75 6.13
N PRO A 111 7.57 -1.66 5.43
CA PRO A 111 6.19 -1.21 5.32
C PRO A 111 5.40 -2.06 4.34
N ASP A 112 4.08 -1.90 4.35
CA ASP A 112 3.19 -2.53 3.36
C ASP A 112 3.53 -2.01 1.94
N ALA A 113 3.89 -0.73 1.83
CA ALA A 113 4.53 -0.17 0.65
C ALA A 113 5.49 0.97 0.99
N LEU A 114 6.49 1.16 0.13
CA LEU A 114 7.35 2.34 0.10
C LEU A 114 6.88 3.27 -1.01
N LEU A 115 6.57 4.51 -0.65
CA LEU A 115 6.24 5.57 -1.60
C LEU A 115 7.44 6.52 -1.70
N GLU A 116 7.86 6.82 -2.92
CA GLU A 116 8.95 7.78 -3.18
C GLU A 116 8.40 8.96 -3.97
N GLY A 117 8.56 10.16 -3.40
CA GLY A 117 8.14 11.42 -4.02
C GLY A 117 9.29 12.42 -4.08
N ALA A 118 9.05 13.56 -4.73
CA ALA A 118 9.97 14.67 -4.75
C ALA A 118 9.22 15.98 -4.50
N LYS A 119 9.73 16.84 -3.61
CA LYS A 119 9.18 18.18 -3.38
C LYS A 119 10.32 19.20 -3.49
N ASN A 120 10.16 20.19 -4.37
CA ASN A 120 11.18 21.21 -4.64
C ASN A 120 12.57 20.62 -4.96
N GLY A 121 12.60 19.54 -5.74
CA GLY A 121 13.84 18.84 -6.11
C GLY A 121 14.45 17.95 -5.01
N VAL A 122 13.86 17.90 -3.82
CA VAL A 122 14.30 17.02 -2.72
C VAL A 122 13.46 15.75 -2.71
N SER A 123 14.11 14.60 -2.88
CA SER A 123 13.46 13.29 -2.77
C SER A 123 13.10 12.98 -1.32
N TYR A 124 11.93 12.42 -1.10
CA TYR A 124 11.49 11.94 0.21
C TYR A 124 10.83 10.57 0.09
N LYS A 125 10.88 9.82 1.19
CA LYS A 125 10.37 8.46 1.32
C LYS A 125 9.31 8.37 2.39
N VAL A 126 8.18 7.76 2.05
CA VAL A 126 7.05 7.53 2.95
C VAL A 126 6.84 6.03 3.09
N ALA A 127 6.85 5.54 4.32
CA ALA A 127 6.40 4.19 4.65
C ALA A 127 4.87 4.18 4.74
N LEU A 128 4.20 3.41 3.88
CA LEU A 128 2.75 3.22 3.92
C LEU A 128 2.38 1.98 4.74
N GLU A 129 1.40 2.15 5.63
CA GLU A 129 0.83 1.10 6.48
C GLU A 129 -0.70 1.15 6.37
N VAL A 130 -1.33 0.04 6.01
CA VAL A 130 -2.78 -0.09 5.86
C VAL A 130 -3.34 -0.96 6.97
N GLU A 131 -4.11 -0.36 7.87
CA GLU A 131 -4.64 -1.03 9.06
C GLU A 131 -6.14 -1.34 8.89
N LEU A 132 -6.41 -2.57 8.46
CA LEU A 132 -7.78 -3.11 8.31
C LEU A 132 -8.33 -3.71 9.62
N SER A 133 -7.45 -4.12 10.53
CA SER A 133 -7.81 -4.83 11.76
C SER A 133 -7.02 -4.33 12.96
N ARG A 134 -7.57 -4.54 14.16
CA ARG A 134 -6.92 -4.10 15.40
C ARG A 134 -5.64 -4.90 15.66
N LYS A 135 -4.55 -4.19 15.93
CA LYS A 135 -3.30 -4.76 16.47
C LYS A 135 -3.22 -4.61 17.99
N SER A 136 -2.33 -5.38 18.62
CA SER A 136 -2.03 -5.22 20.05
C SER A 136 -1.25 -3.92 20.29
N ASN A 137 -1.43 -3.31 21.47
CA ASN A 137 -0.73 -2.08 21.83
C ASN A 137 0.79 -2.25 21.75
N GLN A 138 1.30 -3.40 22.20
CA GLN A 138 2.72 -3.74 22.12
C GLN A 138 3.24 -3.71 20.67
N ARG A 139 2.51 -4.32 19.72
CA ARG A 139 2.90 -4.34 18.31
C ARG A 139 2.93 -2.94 17.69
N ILE A 140 2.01 -2.05 18.10
CA ILE A 140 1.97 -0.66 17.66
C ILE A 140 3.22 0.08 18.13
N VAL A 141 3.56 -0.03 19.42
CA VAL A 141 4.74 0.61 20.02
C VAL A 141 6.03 0.11 19.39
N GLU A 142 6.17 -1.21 19.20
CA GLU A 142 7.34 -1.81 18.58
C GLU A 142 7.55 -1.31 17.14
N LYS A 143 6.51 -1.31 16.31
CA LYS A 143 6.59 -0.76 14.94
C LYS A 143 6.94 0.73 14.94
N ALA A 144 6.30 1.52 15.78
CA ALA A 144 6.56 2.95 15.87
C ALA A 144 8.04 3.22 16.22
N ARG A 145 8.59 2.51 17.22
CA ARG A 145 10.00 2.62 17.60
C ARG A 145 10.95 2.19 16.48
N GLN A 146 10.61 1.15 15.73
CA GLN A 146 11.41 0.72 14.58
C GLN A 146 11.44 1.78 13.48
N TYR A 147 10.31 2.41 13.17
CA TYR A 147 10.25 3.51 12.22
C TYR A 147 11.02 4.74 12.69
N VAL A 148 10.87 5.09 13.96
CA VAL A 148 11.62 6.20 14.57
C VAL A 148 13.12 5.97 14.46
N ALA A 149 13.58 4.76 14.82
CA ALA A 149 14.99 4.38 14.75
C ALA A 149 15.54 4.27 13.32
N SER A 150 14.68 4.23 12.30
CA SER A 150 15.08 4.17 10.90
C SER A 150 15.18 5.58 10.31
N THR A 151 16.35 5.92 9.79
CA THR A 151 16.59 7.17 9.04
C THR A 151 16.21 7.07 7.57
N PHE A 152 15.84 5.87 7.10
CA PHE A 152 15.51 5.62 5.70
C PHE A 152 14.16 6.22 5.28
N TYR A 153 13.21 6.28 6.20
CA TYR A 153 11.88 6.83 5.94
C TYR A 153 11.79 8.25 6.50
N ASN A 154 11.41 9.23 5.67
CA ASN A 154 11.17 10.59 6.15
C ASN A 154 9.86 10.66 6.94
N TYR A 155 8.83 9.97 6.43
CA TYR A 155 7.49 9.95 7.01
C TYR A 155 6.92 8.53 7.07
N VAL A 156 5.95 8.34 7.97
CA VAL A 156 5.16 7.11 8.08
C VAL A 156 3.69 7.49 7.93
N LEU A 157 3.02 6.91 6.94
CA LEU A 157 1.62 7.13 6.62
C LEU A 157 0.82 5.89 7.00
N TYR A 158 -0.07 6.05 7.97
CA TYR A 158 -1.08 5.05 8.32
C TYR A 158 -2.43 5.40 7.69
N ILE A 159 -3.07 4.43 7.05
CA ILE A 159 -4.46 4.52 6.57
C ILE A 159 -5.31 3.48 7.30
N PHE A 160 -6.37 3.93 7.96
CA PHE A 160 -7.23 3.09 8.78
C PHE A 160 -8.61 2.88 8.15
N SER A 161 -9.18 1.69 8.36
CA SER A 161 -10.57 1.40 8.00
C SER A 161 -11.59 1.91 9.03
N LYS A 162 -11.15 2.31 10.24
CA LYS A 162 -12.03 2.75 11.33
C LYS A 162 -11.40 3.83 12.19
N ARG A 163 -12.20 4.82 12.59
CA ARG A 163 -11.76 5.99 13.37
C ARG A 163 -11.22 5.64 14.75
N ASN A 164 -11.91 4.75 15.44
CA ASN A 164 -11.47 4.28 16.76
C ASN A 164 -10.10 3.56 16.73
N TYR A 165 -9.70 2.97 15.60
CA TYR A 165 -8.37 2.38 15.45
C TYR A 165 -7.32 3.48 15.26
N MET A 166 -7.61 4.46 14.41
CA MET A 166 -6.75 5.63 14.18
C MET A 166 -6.47 6.40 15.48
N GLU A 167 -7.52 6.78 16.21
CA GLU A 167 -7.41 7.55 17.46
C GLU A 167 -6.56 6.82 18.49
N LYS A 168 -6.77 5.51 18.63
CA LYS A 168 -5.99 4.67 19.53
C LYS A 168 -4.52 4.58 19.12
N TYR A 169 -4.22 4.50 17.82
CA TYR A 169 -2.85 4.53 17.32
C TYR A 169 -2.19 5.87 17.64
N ILE A 170 -2.89 6.99 17.41
CA ILE A 170 -2.40 8.33 17.73
C ILE A 170 -2.04 8.42 19.21
N GLU A 171 -2.90 7.96 20.12
CA GLU A 171 -2.68 7.97 21.56
C GLU A 171 -1.45 7.13 21.97
N ILE A 172 -1.36 5.89 21.46
CA ILE A 172 -0.28 4.95 21.80
C ILE A 172 1.06 5.44 21.26
N ILE A 173 1.10 5.91 20.01
CA ILE A 173 2.35 6.36 19.41
C ILE A 173 2.80 7.65 20.09
N ARG A 174 1.89 8.63 20.29
CA ARG A 174 2.21 9.89 20.98
C ARG A 174 2.76 9.68 22.40
N SER A 175 2.28 8.67 23.12
CA SER A 175 2.78 8.36 24.47
C SER A 175 4.08 7.55 24.49
N SER A 176 4.53 7.01 23.36
CA SER A 176 5.69 6.11 23.29
C SER A 176 6.91 6.66 22.56
N VAL A 177 6.79 7.82 21.92
CA VAL A 177 7.88 8.53 21.20
C VAL A 177 7.88 10.02 21.56
N SER A 178 8.97 10.74 21.29
CA SER A 178 9.04 12.18 21.52
C SER A 178 8.13 12.97 20.58
N SER A 179 7.79 14.22 20.94
CA SER A 179 6.95 15.08 20.08
C SER A 179 7.56 15.34 18.70
N GLU A 180 8.89 15.43 18.60
CA GLU A 180 9.59 15.60 17.33
C GLU A 180 9.46 14.36 16.45
N GLU A 181 9.68 13.18 17.03
CA GLU A 181 9.52 11.89 16.33
C GLU A 181 8.07 11.65 15.91
N PHE A 182 7.10 12.04 16.75
CA PHE A 182 5.68 11.93 16.45
C PHE A 182 5.27 12.75 15.22
N ASN A 183 5.93 13.87 14.94
CA ASN A 183 5.66 14.69 13.76
C ASN A 183 6.02 14.03 12.42
N ARG A 184 6.67 12.86 12.43
CA ARG A 184 6.92 12.04 11.23
C ARG A 184 5.71 11.16 10.85
N PHE A 185 4.74 11.02 11.74
CA PHE A 185 3.58 10.14 11.54
C PHE A 185 2.37 10.90 11.01
N LEU A 186 1.77 10.34 9.97
CA LEU A 186 0.54 10.79 9.33
C LEU A 186 -0.52 9.71 9.57
N PHE A 187 -1.71 10.12 9.97
CA PHE A 187 -2.80 9.20 10.28
C PHE A 187 -4.04 9.60 9.49
N PHE A 188 -4.51 8.75 8.59
CA PHE A 188 -5.66 9.04 7.74
C PHE A 188 -6.70 7.94 7.81
N ILE A 189 -7.96 8.29 7.53
CA ILE A 189 -9.07 7.35 7.61
C ILE A 189 -9.86 7.26 6.30
N ASP A 190 -10.16 6.03 5.92
CA ASP A 190 -11.16 5.71 4.90
C ASP A 190 -12.10 4.62 5.44
N GLU A 191 -13.23 5.06 5.99
CA GLU A 191 -14.26 4.14 6.51
C GLU A 191 -14.92 3.31 5.40
N THR A 192 -14.79 3.74 4.15
CA THR A 192 -15.33 3.06 2.98
C THR A 192 -14.32 2.13 2.32
N MET A 193 -13.08 2.08 2.79
CA MET A 193 -11.96 1.33 2.20
C MET A 193 -12.30 -0.15 1.95
N SER A 194 -13.16 -0.74 2.78
CA SER A 194 -13.56 -2.15 2.65
C SER A 194 -14.51 -2.41 1.48
N ALA A 195 -15.23 -1.39 1.00
CA ALA A 195 -16.31 -1.52 0.02
C ALA A 195 -16.04 -0.74 -1.27
N ASN A 196 -15.38 0.41 -1.19
CA ASN A 196 -15.20 1.35 -2.30
C ASN A 196 -13.72 1.53 -2.67
N PRO A 197 -13.43 2.07 -3.87
CA PRO A 197 -12.14 2.67 -4.15
C PRO A 197 -11.86 3.78 -3.13
N THR A 198 -10.62 3.84 -2.67
CA THR A 198 -10.18 4.87 -1.74
C THR A 198 -10.07 6.21 -2.46
N ASP A 199 -10.83 7.20 -2.01
CA ASP A 199 -10.70 8.59 -2.46
C ASP A 199 -9.60 9.27 -1.65
N LEU A 200 -8.42 9.40 -2.25
CA LEU A 200 -7.29 10.04 -1.59
C LEU A 200 -7.44 11.56 -1.47
N ILE A 201 -8.25 12.20 -2.30
CA ILE A 201 -8.31 13.68 -2.36
C ILE A 201 -9.04 14.23 -1.12
N GLU A 202 -10.18 13.62 -0.82
CA GLU A 202 -11.06 14.02 0.28
C GLU A 202 -10.75 13.29 1.60
N MET A 203 -9.69 12.46 1.62
CA MET A 203 -9.32 11.69 2.81
C MET A 203 -8.87 12.61 3.94
N GLU A 204 -9.61 12.59 5.03
CA GLU A 204 -9.28 13.33 6.24
C GLU A 204 -8.34 12.55 7.15
N GLY A 205 -7.50 13.28 7.88
CA GLY A 205 -6.54 12.70 8.79
C GLY A 205 -6.01 13.69 9.81
N PHE A 206 -4.99 13.25 10.52
CA PHE A 206 -4.30 13.98 11.56
C PHE A 206 -2.80 14.00 11.26
N PHE A 207 -2.24 15.21 11.18
CA PHE A 207 -0.81 15.41 10.96
C PHE A 207 -0.33 16.64 11.74
N LYS A 208 0.83 16.52 12.43
CA LYS A 208 1.47 17.63 13.17
C LYS A 208 0.51 18.44 14.07
N GLY A 209 -0.38 17.75 14.78
CA GLY A 209 -1.29 18.41 15.73
C GLY A 209 -2.61 18.92 15.13
N LYS A 210 -2.84 18.76 13.82
CA LYS A 210 -3.99 19.34 13.13
C LYS A 210 -4.73 18.29 12.30
N THR A 211 -6.04 18.50 12.15
CA THR A 211 -6.83 17.82 11.13
C THR A 211 -6.50 18.41 9.77
N VAL A 212 -6.21 17.55 8.79
CA VAL A 212 -5.82 17.92 7.43
C VAL A 212 -6.45 16.98 6.42
N LYS A 213 -6.57 17.42 5.16
CA LYS A 213 -6.82 16.51 4.04
C LYS A 213 -5.51 15.97 3.47
N LEU A 214 -5.56 14.77 2.91
CA LEU A 214 -4.36 14.13 2.36
C LEU A 214 -3.79 14.92 1.17
N SER A 215 -4.68 15.51 0.36
CA SER A 215 -4.37 16.44 -0.73
C SER A 215 -3.73 17.76 -0.29
N GLU A 216 -3.84 18.14 0.99
CA GLU A 216 -3.16 19.31 1.55
C GLU A 216 -1.72 18.98 1.99
N VAL A 217 -1.43 17.69 2.22
CA VAL A 217 -0.12 17.22 2.65
C VAL A 217 0.77 16.89 1.46
N PHE A 218 0.20 16.23 0.45
CA PHE A 218 0.89 15.85 -0.77
C PHE A 218 0.42 16.73 -1.93
N GLU A 219 1.38 17.27 -2.69
CA GLU A 219 1.12 18.08 -3.87
C GLU A 219 1.60 17.32 -5.11
N PRO A 220 0.99 17.51 -6.29
CA PRO A 220 1.49 16.93 -7.53
C PRO A 220 2.94 17.31 -7.78
N VAL A 221 3.77 16.31 -8.10
CA VAL A 221 5.13 16.50 -8.58
C VAL A 221 5.03 17.22 -9.93
N LYS A 222 5.55 18.44 -9.99
CA LYS A 222 5.65 19.22 -11.23
C LYS A 222 6.80 18.74 -12.10
#